data_AF-A0A2K1R234-F1
#
_entry.id   AF-A0A2K1R234-F1
#
_cell.length_a   1.000
_cell.length_b   1.000
_cell.length_c   1.000
_cell.angle_alpha   90.00
_cell.angle_beta   90.00
_cell.angle_gamma   90.00
#
_symmetry.space_group_name_H-M   'P 1'
#
loop_
_entity.id
_entity.type
_entity.pdbx_description
1 polymer ?
#
loop_
_entity_poly.entity_id
_entity_poly.type
_entity_poly.pdbx_seq_one_letter_code
_entity_poly.pdbx_strand_id
1 'polypeptide(L)'
;MKTDFKFPMTFPDRVTVYHKLGTEPTSETDSFVLDVLILSELHQRPAARCVEDIVVYDYQRARKAPLKPFMADAFRETWRLQEETKAKNSGRVHDILGRVRNLETQTWDRPDAVEDMGSGIR
;
A
#
# COMPACT_ATOMS: atom_id res chain seq x y z
N MET A 1 -17.88 -2.06 3.17
CA MET A 1 -16.76 -1.16 3.54
C MET A 1 -16.23 -1.58 4.89
N LYS A 2 -14.91 -1.75 5.02
CA LYS A 2 -14.22 -2.04 6.29
C LYS A 2 -13.15 -0.97 6.53
N THR A 3 -13.05 -0.47 7.76
CA THR A 3 -12.03 0.51 8.15
C THR A 3 -11.30 0.07 9.42
N ASP A 4 -9.98 0.04 9.37
CA ASP A 4 -9.10 -0.30 10.49
C ASP A 4 -8.32 0.95 10.93
N PHE A 5 -8.71 1.56 12.03
CA PHE A 5 -8.02 2.71 12.63
C PHE A 5 -6.77 2.26 13.40
N LYS A 6 -5.65 2.97 13.22
CA LYS A 6 -4.35 2.63 13.82
C LYS A 6 -4.04 3.44 15.07
N PHE A 7 -4.48 4.69 15.12
CA PHE A 7 -4.35 5.56 16.29
C PHE A 7 -5.35 6.71 16.21
N PRO A 8 -5.74 7.32 17.34
CA PRO A 8 -6.59 8.50 17.34
C PRO A 8 -5.80 9.71 16.82
N MET A 9 -6.34 10.39 15.80
CA MET A 9 -5.80 11.66 15.32
C MET A 9 -6.45 12.82 16.10
N THR A 10 -5.70 13.90 16.28
CA THR A 10 -6.20 15.13 16.92
C THR A 10 -6.00 16.31 15.99
N PHE A 11 -6.90 17.30 16.10
CA PHE A 11 -6.79 18.54 15.34
C PHE A 11 -5.73 19.46 15.97
N PRO A 12 -4.96 20.23 15.17
CA PRO A 12 -4.90 20.18 13.70
C PRO A 12 -3.94 19.10 13.18
N ASP A 13 -4.41 18.28 12.25
CA ASP A 13 -3.60 17.37 11.43
C ASP A 13 -4.11 17.42 9.98
N ARG A 14 -3.23 17.10 9.03
CA ARG A 14 -3.56 16.92 7.61
C ARG A 14 -3.38 15.46 7.24
N VAL A 15 -4.20 15.00 6.31
CA VAL A 15 -4.10 13.63 5.82
C VAL A 15 -3.91 13.61 4.32
N THR A 16 -3.03 12.72 3.87
CA THR A 16 -2.98 12.30 2.47
C THR A 16 -3.65 10.95 2.35
N VAL A 17 -4.56 10.80 1.39
CA VAL A 17 -5.30 9.56 1.16
C VAL A 17 -4.87 8.93 -0.15
N TYR A 18 -4.31 7.73 -0.08
CA TYR A 18 -3.91 6.96 -1.24
C TYR A 18 -4.95 5.89 -1.54
N HIS A 19 -5.33 5.78 -2.80
CA HIS A 19 -6.20 4.73 -3.31
C HIS A 19 -5.41 3.91 -4.32
N LYS A 20 -5.63 2.60 -4.32
CA LYS A 20 -5.21 1.71 -5.40
C LYS A 20 -6.33 0.74 -5.73
N LEU A 21 -6.37 0.30 -6.98
CA LEU A 21 -7.21 -0.84 -7.37
C LEU A 21 -6.72 -2.08 -6.62
N GLY A 22 -7.63 -2.79 -5.97
CA GLY A 22 -7.36 -4.04 -5.26
C GLY A 22 -7.37 -5.27 -6.16
N THR A 23 -8.09 -5.21 -7.28
CA THR A 23 -8.22 -6.27 -8.28
C THR A 23 -8.12 -5.72 -9.69
N GLU A 24 -7.64 -6.54 -10.63
CA GLU A 24 -7.57 -6.18 -12.04
C GLU A 24 -8.99 -5.97 -12.61
N PRO A 25 -9.27 -4.84 -13.27
CA PRO A 25 -10.54 -4.60 -13.92
C PRO A 25 -10.67 -5.45 -15.19
N THR A 26 -11.80 -6.14 -15.33
CA THR A 26 -12.19 -6.87 -16.55
C THR A 26 -13.24 -6.08 -17.34
N SER A 27 -13.50 -6.49 -18.59
CA SER A 27 -14.55 -5.88 -19.43
C SER A 27 -15.98 -6.03 -18.88
N GLU A 28 -16.20 -7.01 -17.99
CA GLU A 28 -17.51 -7.26 -17.35
C GLU A 28 -17.59 -6.72 -15.92
N THR A 29 -16.58 -5.95 -15.49
CA THR A 29 -16.52 -5.41 -14.13
C THR A 29 -17.70 -4.45 -13.90
N ASP A 30 -18.63 -4.86 -13.03
CA ASP A 30 -19.74 -4.05 -12.52
C ASP A 30 -19.46 -3.54 -11.09
N SER A 31 -18.38 -4.03 -10.49
CA SER A 31 -17.96 -3.73 -9.13
C SER A 31 -16.44 -3.83 -9.01
N PHE A 32 -15.84 -2.97 -8.20
CA PHE A 32 -14.39 -2.92 -8.02
C PHE A 32 -14.04 -2.58 -6.58
N VAL A 33 -12.88 -3.08 -6.15
CA VAL A 33 -12.37 -2.89 -4.80
C VAL A 33 -11.24 -1.85 -4.81
N LEU A 34 -11.30 -0.89 -3.90
CA LEU A 34 -10.19 0.02 -3.61
C LEU A 34 -9.58 -0.31 -2.25
N ASP A 35 -8.27 -0.51 -2.25
CA ASP A 35 -7.47 -0.48 -1.03
C ASP A 35 -7.07 0.96 -0.76
N VAL A 36 -7.34 1.42 0.45
CA VAL A 36 -7.11 2.83 0.86
C VAL A 36 -6.16 2.90 2.03
N LEU A 37 -5.19 3.81 1.93
CA LEU A 37 -4.27 4.16 3.00
C LEU A 37 -4.45 5.65 3.36
N ILE A 38 -4.84 5.91 4.59
CA ILE A 38 -4.91 7.28 5.14
C ILE A 38 -3.63 7.52 5.94
N LEU A 39 -2.82 8.46 5.47
CA LEU A 39 -1.55 8.84 6.09
C LEU A 39 -1.74 10.15 6.86
N SER A 40 -1.37 10.16 8.15
CA SER A 40 -1.22 11.41 8.91
C SER A 40 0.08 12.08 8.49
N GLU A 41 -0.01 13.35 8.09
CA GLU A 41 1.16 14.15 7.71
C GLU A 41 1.93 14.60 8.95
N LEU A 42 1.24 14.97 10.03
CA LEU A 42 1.89 15.37 11.27
C LEU A 42 2.70 14.23 11.89
N HIS A 43 2.16 13.01 11.92
CA HIS A 43 2.81 11.85 12.55
C HIS A 43 3.65 11.03 11.57
N GLN A 44 3.59 11.34 10.28
CA GLN A 44 4.29 10.62 9.19
C GLN A 44 4.07 9.09 9.21
N ARG A 45 2.86 8.64 9.56
CA ARG A 45 2.52 7.21 9.63
C ARG A 45 1.06 6.95 9.25
N PRO A 46 0.73 5.70 8.85
CA PRO A 46 -0.64 5.31 8.57
C PRO A 46 -1.57 5.51 9.77
N ALA A 47 -2.59 6.33 9.59
CA ALA A 47 -3.65 6.60 10.58
C ALA A 47 -4.80 5.60 10.47
N ALA A 48 -5.15 5.21 9.24
CA ALA A 48 -6.17 4.19 9.00
C ALA A 48 -5.93 3.46 7.67
N ARG A 49 -6.55 2.29 7.54
CA ARG A 49 -6.70 1.57 6.28
C ARG A 49 -8.16 1.29 6.02
N CYS A 50 -8.59 1.45 4.78
CA CYS A 50 -9.96 1.14 4.37
C CYS A 50 -9.95 0.17 3.19
N VAL A 51 -10.98 -0.65 3.12
CA VAL A 51 -11.32 -1.44 1.94
C VAL A 51 -12.73 -1.04 1.51
N GLU A 52 -12.81 -0.50 0.31
CA GLU A 52 -14.05 -0.02 -0.31
C GLU A 52 -14.45 -0.97 -1.41
N ASP A 53 -15.70 -1.44 -1.34
CA ASP A 53 -16.33 -2.25 -2.39
C ASP A 53 -17.36 -1.36 -3.07
N ILE A 54 -17.12 -1.04 -4.34
CA ILE A 54 -17.87 -0.04 -5.10
C ILE A 54 -18.57 -0.74 -6.27
N VAL A 55 -19.87 -0.52 -6.39
CA VAL A 55 -20.71 -1.08 -7.46
C VAL A 55 -21.22 0.04 -8.36
N VAL A 56 -21.15 -0.18 -9.67
CA VAL A 56 -21.78 0.68 -10.67
C VAL A 56 -23.25 0.27 -10.80
N TYR A 57 -24.15 1.24 -10.60
CA TYR A 57 -25.59 0.98 -10.56
C TYR A 57 -26.34 1.87 -11.56
N ASP A 58 -27.18 1.25 -12.39
CA ASP A 58 -28.12 1.93 -13.26
C ASP A 58 -29.44 2.13 -12.50
N TYR A 59 -29.65 3.36 -12.02
CA TYR A 59 -30.84 3.73 -11.27
C TYR A 59 -32.12 3.76 -12.12
N GLN A 60 -32.02 3.97 -13.44
CA GLN A 60 -33.20 3.96 -14.31
C GLN A 60 -33.72 2.53 -14.51
N ARG A 61 -32.79 1.57 -14.62
CA ARG A 61 -33.11 0.14 -14.78
C ARG A 61 -33.13 -0.63 -13.46
N ALA A 62 -32.87 0.03 -12.34
CA ALA A 62 -32.80 -0.54 -11.00
C ALA A 62 -31.93 -1.81 -10.93
N ARG A 63 -30.74 -1.79 -11.53
CA ARG A 63 -29.82 -2.95 -11.55
C ARG A 63 -28.36 -2.54 -11.60
N LYS A 64 -27.46 -3.46 -11.26
CA LYS A 64 -26.03 -3.32 -11.52
C LYS A 64 -25.77 -3.14 -13.01
N ALA A 65 -24.78 -2.32 -13.33
CA ALA A 65 -24.36 -2.09 -14.70
C ALA A 65 -22.83 -2.23 -14.80
N PRO A 66 -22.32 -2.72 -15.94
CA PRO A 66 -20.88 -2.75 -16.15
C PRO A 66 -20.31 -1.34 -16.18
N LEU A 67 -19.01 -1.22 -15.92
CA LEU A 67 -18.25 0.00 -16.14
C LEU A 67 -18.46 0.51 -17.58
N LYS A 68 -18.55 1.84 -17.71
CA LYS A 68 -18.55 2.46 -19.05
C LYS A 68 -17.17 2.24 -19.70
N PRO A 69 -17.08 2.14 -21.04
CA PRO A 69 -15.81 1.87 -21.72
C PRO A 69 -14.64 2.75 -21.27
N PHE A 70 -14.86 4.07 -21.19
CA PHE A 70 -13.81 5.00 -20.74
C PHE A 70 -13.34 4.76 -19.29
N MET A 71 -14.22 4.26 -18.41
CA MET A 71 -13.87 3.92 -17.03
C MET A 71 -13.02 2.65 -16.99
N ALA A 72 -13.43 1.64 -17.76
CA ALA A 72 -12.68 0.39 -17.90
C ALA A 72 -11.29 0.65 -18.49
N ASP A 73 -11.18 1.52 -19.50
CA ASP A 73 -9.90 1.92 -20.09
C ASP A 73 -8.99 2.61 -19.07
N ALA A 74 -9.53 3.58 -18.33
CA ALA A 74 -8.79 4.29 -17.28
C ALA A 74 -8.33 3.34 -16.16
N PHE A 75 -9.17 2.39 -15.75
CA PHE A 75 -8.80 1.43 -14.71
C PHE A 75 -7.77 0.43 -15.21
N ARG A 76 -7.85 -0.05 -16.45
CA ARG A 76 -6.82 -0.93 -17.04
C ARG A 76 -5.46 -0.25 -17.08
N GLU A 77 -5.42 1.01 -17.52
CA GLU A 77 -4.18 1.77 -17.53
C GLU A 77 -3.66 2.03 -16.11
N THR A 78 -4.53 2.37 -15.17
CA THR A 78 -4.17 2.54 -13.76
C THR A 78 -3.60 1.25 -13.17
N TRP A 79 -4.23 0.10 -13.45
CA TRP A 79 -3.76 -1.21 -12.99
C TRP A 79 -2.36 -1.54 -13.55
N ARG A 80 -2.16 -1.31 -14.86
CA ARG A 80 -0.85 -1.50 -15.51
C ARG A 80 0.24 -0.66 -14.82
N LEU A 81 -0.02 0.63 -14.61
CA LEU A 81 0.91 1.54 -13.95
C LEU A 81 1.20 1.13 -12.49
N GLN A 82 0.19 0.64 -11.77
CA GLN A 82 0.35 0.12 -10.42
C GLN A 82 1.29 -1.09 -10.39
N GLU A 83 1.07 -2.10 -11.24
CA GLU A 83 1.87 -3.32 -11.23
C GLU A 83 3.31 -3.06 -11.71
N GLU A 84 3.52 -2.19 -12.70
CA GLU A 84 4.86 -1.76 -13.12
C GLU A 84 5.62 -1.06 -11.98
N THR A 85 4.95 -0.14 -11.29
CA THR A 85 5.53 0.60 -10.17
C THR A 85 5.81 -0.33 -8.99
N LYS A 86 4.90 -1.25 -8.68
CA LYS A 86 5.04 -2.27 -7.64
C LYS A 86 6.23 -3.18 -7.93
N ALA A 87 6.40 -3.68 -9.15
CA ALA A 87 7.52 -4.51 -9.54
C ALA A 87 8.85 -3.75 -9.37
N LYS A 88 8.94 -2.53 -9.91
CA LYS A 88 10.12 -1.67 -9.80
C LYS A 88 10.50 -1.39 -8.34
N ASN A 89 9.53 -0.96 -7.53
CA ASN A 89 9.80 -0.59 -6.14
C ASN A 89 10.08 -1.82 -5.26
N SER A 90 9.42 -2.95 -5.52
CA SER A 90 9.74 -4.20 -4.85
C SER A 90 11.19 -4.60 -5.13
N GLY A 91 11.65 -4.52 -6.39
CA GLY A 91 13.05 -4.76 -6.73
C GLY A 91 14.03 -3.89 -5.95
N ARG A 92 13.73 -2.59 -5.79
CA ARG A 92 14.54 -1.66 -4.98
C ARG A 92 14.58 -2.06 -3.49
N VAL A 93 13.46 -2.49 -2.92
CA VAL A 93 13.42 -2.99 -1.54
C VAL A 93 14.29 -4.24 -1.39
N HIS A 94 14.20 -5.19 -2.32
CA HIS A 94 15.00 -6.41 -2.29
C HIS A 94 16.50 -6.11 -2.41
N ASP A 95 16.90 -5.16 -3.25
CA ASP A 95 18.29 -4.69 -3.35
C ASP A 95 18.80 -4.14 -2.01
N ILE A 96 18.03 -3.25 -1.38
CA ILE A 96 18.38 -2.69 -0.07
C ILE A 96 18.52 -3.80 0.98
N LEU A 97 17.55 -4.73 1.04
CA LEU A 97 17.61 -5.86 1.97
C LEU A 97 18.83 -6.75 1.71
N GLY A 98 19.18 -7.01 0.45
CA GLY A 98 20.37 -7.77 0.08
C GLY A 98 21.66 -7.08 0.53
N ARG A 99 21.74 -5.76 0.38
CA ARG A 99 22.89 -4.96 0.85
C ARG A 99 23.01 -4.95 2.37
N VAL A 100 21.89 -4.79 3.09
CA VAL A 100 21.85 -4.90 4.55
C VAL A 100 22.32 -6.29 4.98
N ARG A 101 21.83 -7.34 4.34
CA ARG A 101 22.23 -8.72 4.66
C ARG A 101 23.72 -8.97 4.42
N ASN A 102 24.27 -8.44 3.33
CA ASN A 102 25.71 -8.53 3.06
C ASN A 102 26.53 -7.86 4.18
N LEU A 103 26.10 -6.67 4.62
CA LEU A 103 26.75 -5.95 5.72
C LEU A 103 26.67 -6.73 7.03
N GLU A 104 25.50 -7.29 7.36
CA GLU A 104 25.31 -8.15 8.54
C GLU A 104 26.28 -9.34 8.53
N THR A 105 26.40 -10.04 7.39
CA THR A 105 27.33 -11.17 7.25
C THR A 105 28.80 -10.77 7.43
N GLN A 106 29.18 -9.58 6.97
CA GLN A 106 30.56 -9.09 7.09
C GLN A 106 30.92 -8.58 8.49
N THR A 107 29.92 -8.30 9.33
CA THR A 107 30.11 -7.63 10.62
C THR A 107 29.66 -8.52 11.77
N TRP A 108 28.34 -8.73 11.89
CA TRP A 108 27.70 -9.42 13.00
C TRP A 108 27.74 -10.94 12.90
N ASP A 109 27.55 -11.51 11.70
CA ASP A 109 27.53 -12.98 11.53
C ASP A 109 28.92 -13.57 11.18
N ARG A 110 29.99 -12.80 11.39
CA ARG A 110 31.35 -13.30 11.15
C ARG A 110 31.71 -14.33 12.25
N PRO A 111 32.39 -15.45 11.94
CA PRO A 111 32.68 -16.48 12.94
C PRO A 111 33.46 -16.02 14.18
N ASP A 112 34.22 -14.93 14.05
CA ASP A 112 35.01 -14.27 15.08
C ASP A 112 34.42 -12.90 15.49
N ALA A 113 33.14 -12.64 15.17
CA ALA A 113 32.45 -11.47 15.67
C ALA A 113 32.32 -11.57 17.20
N VAL A 114 32.74 -10.51 17.90
CA VAL A 114 32.62 -10.37 19.36
C VAL A 114 31.68 -9.19 19.61
N GLU A 115 30.56 -9.44 20.27
CA GLU A 115 29.65 -8.36 20.68
C GLU A 115 30.34 -7.47 21.72
N ASP A 116 30.43 -6.17 21.43
CA ASP A 116 30.79 -5.18 22.44
C ASP A 116 29.61 -5.00 23.39
N MET A 117 29.71 -5.62 24.57
CA MET A 117 28.68 -5.55 25.62
C MET A 117 28.66 -4.19 26.34
N GLY A 118 29.45 -3.22 25.88
CA GLY A 118 29.64 -1.94 26.52
C GLY A 118 30.45 -2.07 27.81
N SER A 119 31.25 -1.06 28.12
CA SER A 119 31.86 -0.94 29.44
C SER A 119 30.78 -0.56 30.47
N GLY A 120 29.99 -1.55 30.89
CA GLY A 120 29.12 -1.46 32.05
C GLY A 120 29.95 -1.31 33.33
N ILE A 121 30.61 -0.16 33.48
CA ILE A 121 31.20 0.26 34.74
C ILE A 121 30.03 0.75 35.60
N ARG A 122 29.62 -0.12 36.53
CA ARG A 122 28.89 0.29 37.73
C ARG A 122 29.82 1.07 38.66
#